data_AF-A0A954K5T3-F1
#
_entry.id   AF-A0A954K5T3-F1
#
_cell.length_a   1.000
_cell.length_b   1.000
_cell.length_c   1.000
_cell.angle_alpha   90.00
_cell.angle_beta   90.00
_cell.angle_gamma   90.00
#
_symmetry.space_group_name_H-M   'P 1'
#
loop_
_entity.id
_entity.type
_entity.pdbx_description
1 polymer ?
#
loop_
_entity_poly.entity_id
_entity_poly.type
_entity_poly.pdbx_seq_one_letter_code
_entity_poly.pdbx_strand_id
1 'polypeptide(L)'
;FIDDDGSVSSASTVSISSPDDVNDLIDNINNITDSSSNQVFQASTTSSGHLEIKTTNNTRFEIEFQTSGGAANSSLANALGFNELEKTTTDNGTSKTKVTVVPSPSLTTGTLFDASTSNGATTSTTLLNLTDSSSGSANDIFAGDTDDKLSISIDGGTFIDVVDDISTATLSTLIDAINNNGSLNTKIKASFDSDNNTLNIRAIDKTVDSVQFQLTEDGSGSGTAGKVDLQKLGFGINILQSSADGSGLTTSESFDLGAGVSTLVGLEEEYDDLLSQIDDLVDDSEFEDINLLKGEDLVSIFNETGTSTLTTTGETLNSSGLSLSAANFG
;
A
#
# COMPACT_ATOMS: atom_id res chain seq x y z
N PHE A 1 12.70 12.11 -1.98
CA PHE A 1 11.57 12.40 -1.06
C PHE A 1 10.60 13.34 -1.78
N ILE A 2 9.39 13.47 -1.27
CA ILE A 2 8.42 14.46 -1.78
C ILE A 2 8.65 15.80 -1.07
N ASP A 3 8.89 16.83 -1.85
CA ASP A 3 9.07 18.22 -1.40
C ASP A 3 7.72 18.78 -0.92
N ASP A 4 7.74 19.89 -0.19
CA ASP A 4 6.55 20.50 0.40
C ASP A 4 5.56 21.03 -0.66
N ASP A 5 6.03 21.25 -1.89
CA ASP A 5 5.21 21.60 -3.05
C ASP A 5 4.58 20.38 -3.76
N GLY A 6 4.85 19.17 -3.27
CA GLY A 6 4.37 17.90 -3.82
C GLY A 6 5.24 17.33 -4.94
N SER A 7 6.31 18.02 -5.36
CA SER A 7 7.24 17.52 -6.37
C SER A 7 8.22 16.47 -5.80
N VAL A 8 8.78 15.63 -6.67
CA VAL A 8 9.90 14.76 -6.27
C VAL A 8 11.17 15.60 -6.24
N SER A 9 11.76 15.76 -5.05
CA SER A 9 13.02 16.48 -4.91
C SER A 9 14.18 15.74 -5.60
N SER A 10 15.14 16.50 -6.14
CA SER A 10 16.35 15.93 -6.73
C SER A 10 17.15 15.12 -5.71
N ALA A 11 17.78 14.03 -6.14
CA ALA A 11 18.55 13.14 -5.28
C ALA A 11 19.60 13.91 -4.45
N SER A 12 19.45 13.88 -3.12
CA SER A 12 20.44 14.41 -2.17
C SER A 12 21.44 13.31 -1.86
N THR A 13 22.71 13.51 -2.20
CA THR A 13 23.76 12.52 -1.95
C THR A 13 24.43 12.79 -0.61
N VAL A 14 24.33 11.82 0.31
CA VAL A 14 25.11 11.81 1.56
C VAL A 14 26.32 10.89 1.35
N SER A 15 27.51 11.45 1.44
CA SER A 15 28.76 10.69 1.30
C SER A 15 29.30 10.29 2.67
N ILE A 16 29.80 9.06 2.76
CA ILE A 16 30.54 8.56 3.93
C ILE A 16 31.97 8.29 3.47
N SER A 17 32.92 8.98 4.05
CA SER A 17 34.33 8.92 3.70
C SER A 17 35.19 8.88 4.95
N SER A 18 36.44 8.39 4.86
CA SER A 18 37.36 8.55 5.99
C SER A 18 37.76 10.03 6.09
N PRO A 19 37.65 10.69 7.27
CA PRO A 19 37.51 10.12 8.62
C PRO A 19 36.12 10.28 9.28
N ASP A 20 35.05 10.41 8.51
CA ASP A 20 33.68 10.66 9.00
C ASP A 20 33.24 9.63 10.06
N ASP A 21 32.54 10.10 11.09
CA ASP A 21 31.93 9.28 12.12
C ASP A 21 30.39 9.19 11.98
N VAL A 22 29.73 8.53 12.94
CA VAL A 22 28.27 8.34 12.91
C VAL A 22 27.50 9.65 13.08
N ASN A 23 28.06 10.62 13.83
CA ASN A 23 27.44 11.92 14.01
C ASN A 23 27.55 12.74 12.74
N ASP A 24 28.68 12.65 12.02
CA ASP A 24 28.81 13.30 10.71
C ASP A 24 27.74 12.79 9.72
N LEU A 25 27.50 11.48 9.70
CA LEU A 25 26.42 10.89 8.90
C LEU A 25 25.03 11.41 9.32
N ILE A 26 24.74 11.42 10.62
CA ILE A 26 23.47 11.91 11.16
C ILE A 26 23.26 13.39 10.81
N ASP A 27 24.29 14.22 11.01
CA ASP A 27 24.24 15.65 10.73
C ASP A 27 24.05 15.89 9.22
N ASN A 28 24.74 15.14 8.36
CA ASN A 28 24.55 15.26 6.92
C ASN A 28 23.13 14.92 6.48
N ILE A 29 22.49 13.90 7.08
CA ILE A 29 21.09 13.57 6.78
C ILE A 29 20.15 14.66 7.33
N ASN A 30 20.38 15.13 8.57
CA ASN A 30 19.58 16.17 9.21
C ASN A 30 19.68 17.54 8.52
N ASN A 31 20.76 17.79 7.78
CA ASN A 31 20.97 19.02 7.03
C ASN A 31 20.28 19.01 5.65
N ILE A 32 19.64 17.90 5.25
CA ILE A 32 18.85 17.87 4.01
C ILE A 32 17.60 18.74 4.21
N THR A 33 17.45 19.73 3.34
CA THR A 33 16.31 20.64 3.33
C THR A 33 15.49 20.53 2.05
N ASP A 34 14.22 20.88 2.16
CA ASP A 34 13.31 21.02 1.03
C ASP A 34 13.57 22.33 0.24
N SER A 35 12.77 22.56 -0.80
CA SER A 35 12.78 23.79 -1.59
C SER A 35 12.52 25.07 -0.78
N SER A 36 11.87 24.94 0.38
CA SER A 36 11.55 26.01 1.33
C SER A 36 12.57 26.15 2.46
N SER A 37 13.69 25.42 2.40
CA SER A 37 14.75 25.38 3.41
C SER A 37 14.31 24.81 4.78
N ASN A 38 13.23 24.03 4.83
CA ASN A 38 12.84 23.28 6.03
C ASN A 38 13.59 21.95 6.08
N GLN A 39 13.92 21.50 7.29
CA GLN A 39 14.50 20.17 7.51
C GLN A 39 13.50 19.08 7.12
N VAL A 40 13.95 18.13 6.28
CA VAL A 40 13.12 17.02 5.77
C VAL A 40 13.23 15.77 6.63
N PHE A 41 14.41 15.53 7.19
CA PHE A 41 14.70 14.30 7.93
C PHE A 41 15.16 14.57 9.36
N GLN A 42 14.80 13.65 10.24
CA GLN A 42 15.35 13.50 11.58
C GLN A 42 16.03 12.13 11.67
N ALA A 43 17.34 12.11 11.53
CA ALA A 43 18.21 10.96 11.72
C ALA A 43 18.74 10.91 13.15
N SER A 44 18.87 9.69 13.68
CA SER A 44 19.48 9.41 14.99
C SER A 44 20.01 7.98 15.07
N THR A 45 20.72 7.63 16.14
CA THR A 45 21.00 6.23 16.47
C THR A 45 20.04 5.70 17.53
N THR A 46 19.53 4.50 17.30
CA THR A 46 18.80 3.74 18.33
C THR A 46 19.72 3.31 19.48
N SER A 47 19.15 2.87 20.61
CA SER A 47 19.91 2.31 21.74
C SER A 47 20.73 1.06 21.39
N SER A 48 20.36 0.36 20.31
CA SER A 48 21.08 -0.78 19.75
C SER A 48 22.18 -0.38 18.76
N GLY A 49 22.35 0.91 18.48
CA GLY A 49 23.38 1.43 17.57
C GLY A 49 22.99 1.44 16.09
N HIS A 50 21.74 1.10 15.74
CA HIS A 50 21.25 1.20 14.36
C HIS A 50 20.88 2.64 14.01
N LEU A 51 21.09 3.02 12.75
CA LEU A 51 20.63 4.29 12.20
C LEU A 51 19.10 4.25 12.05
N GLU A 52 18.43 5.28 12.56
CA GLU A 52 17.01 5.52 12.37
C GLU A 52 16.85 6.83 11.58
N ILE A 53 16.01 6.83 10.55
CA ILE A 53 15.70 8.00 9.73
C ILE A 53 14.18 8.18 9.71
N LYS A 54 13.70 9.37 10.06
CA LYS A 54 12.29 9.74 10.01
C LYS A 54 12.09 10.96 9.14
N THR A 55 11.01 11.00 8.37
CA THR A 55 10.58 12.23 7.69
C THR A 55 9.87 13.15 8.69
N THR A 56 10.13 14.46 8.63
CA THR A 56 9.46 15.47 9.45
C THR A 56 8.07 15.85 8.95
N ASN A 57 7.80 15.62 7.66
CA ASN A 57 6.59 16.03 6.96
C ASN A 57 5.62 14.87 6.64
N ASN A 58 5.82 13.68 7.22
CA ASN A 58 5.02 12.48 6.96
C ASN A 58 4.88 12.15 5.45
N THR A 59 5.94 12.40 4.68
CA THR A 59 5.99 12.04 3.26
C THR A 59 6.73 10.74 3.03
N ARG A 60 6.69 10.26 1.78
CA ARG A 60 7.47 9.12 1.31
C ARG A 60 8.86 9.54 0.84
N PHE A 61 9.83 8.66 1.00
CA PHE A 61 11.20 8.89 0.53
C PHE A 61 11.86 7.58 0.11
N GLU A 62 12.90 7.67 -0.71
CA GLU A 62 13.72 6.53 -1.10
C GLU A 62 15.11 6.68 -0.50
N ILE A 63 15.69 5.53 -0.17
CA ILE A 63 17.12 5.41 0.13
C ILE A 63 17.73 4.50 -0.94
N GLU A 64 18.68 5.02 -1.73
CA GLU A 64 19.55 4.20 -2.57
C GLU A 64 20.94 4.08 -1.93
N PHE A 65 21.40 2.85 -1.73
CA PHE A 65 22.74 2.57 -1.21
C PHE A 65 23.71 2.41 -2.37
N GLN A 66 24.82 3.13 -2.32
CA GLN A 66 25.87 3.06 -3.35
C GLN A 66 27.25 2.98 -2.70
N THR A 67 28.08 2.05 -3.16
CA THR A 67 29.49 1.95 -2.75
C THR A 67 30.41 2.36 -3.89
N SER A 68 31.55 2.95 -3.53
CA SER A 68 32.67 3.11 -4.47
C SER A 68 33.66 1.95 -4.28
N GLY A 69 34.17 1.39 -5.38
CA GLY A 69 35.28 0.41 -5.30
C GLY A 69 34.90 -1.08 -5.30
N GLY A 70 33.71 -1.45 -5.79
CA GLY A 70 33.38 -2.85 -6.13
C GLY A 70 32.88 -3.72 -4.97
N ALA A 71 32.67 -3.15 -3.79
CA ALA A 71 31.84 -3.79 -2.77
C ALA A 71 30.38 -3.88 -3.25
N ALA A 72 29.60 -4.79 -2.68
CA ALA A 72 28.16 -4.84 -2.97
C ALA A 72 27.44 -3.72 -2.21
N ASN A 73 26.53 -3.02 -2.87
CA ASN A 73 25.72 -1.97 -2.24
C ASN A 73 24.89 -2.51 -1.05
N SER A 74 24.44 -3.77 -1.13
CA SER A 74 23.78 -4.47 -0.01
C SER A 74 24.68 -4.64 1.22
N SER A 75 26.00 -4.73 1.06
CA SER A 75 26.93 -4.78 2.20
C SER A 75 26.97 -3.46 2.97
N LEU A 76 26.85 -2.32 2.28
CA LEU A 76 26.73 -1.01 2.93
C LEU A 76 25.40 -0.90 3.67
N ALA A 77 24.28 -1.26 3.02
CA ALA A 77 22.96 -1.24 3.66
C ALA A 77 22.94 -2.08 4.94
N ASN A 78 23.51 -3.29 4.90
CA ASN A 78 23.59 -4.16 6.07
C ASN A 78 24.50 -3.59 7.17
N ALA A 79 25.62 -2.96 6.80
CA ALA A 79 26.50 -2.31 7.77
C ALA A 79 25.85 -1.13 8.49
N LEU A 80 24.87 -0.48 7.84
CA LEU A 80 24.08 0.61 8.40
C LEU A 80 22.83 0.12 9.16
N GLY A 81 22.59 -1.21 9.20
CA GLY A 81 21.49 -1.82 9.96
C GLY A 81 20.18 -1.98 9.18
N PHE A 82 20.19 -1.84 7.85
CA PHE A 82 19.01 -2.01 6.99
C PHE A 82 18.86 -3.44 6.49
N ASN A 83 19.29 -4.44 7.27
CA ASN A 83 19.23 -5.86 6.86
C ASN A 83 17.80 -6.38 6.68
N GLU A 84 16.87 -5.93 7.52
CA GLU A 84 15.47 -6.38 7.51
C GLU A 84 14.63 -5.76 6.38
N LEU A 85 15.09 -4.65 5.77
CA LEU A 85 14.35 -4.03 4.67
C LEU A 85 14.53 -4.80 3.36
N GLU A 86 13.43 -4.99 2.63
CA GLU A 86 13.49 -5.42 1.24
C GLU A 86 13.96 -4.27 0.35
N LYS A 87 15.16 -4.45 -0.21
CA LYS A 87 15.93 -3.42 -0.88
C LYS A 87 16.47 -3.87 -2.24
N THR A 88 16.16 -5.10 -2.64
CA THR A 88 16.69 -5.70 -3.86
C THR A 88 15.77 -5.39 -5.02
N THR A 89 16.06 -4.28 -5.68
CA THR A 89 15.32 -3.84 -6.86
C THR A 89 16.12 -4.07 -8.12
N THR A 90 15.51 -3.83 -9.27
CA THR A 90 16.16 -3.93 -10.57
C THR A 90 15.87 -2.67 -11.36
N ASP A 91 16.87 -2.10 -12.03
CA ASP A 91 16.67 -1.07 -13.03
C ASP A 91 17.17 -1.62 -14.36
N ASN A 92 16.24 -1.85 -15.30
CA ASN A 92 16.56 -2.30 -16.64
C ASN A 92 17.46 -3.56 -16.66
N GLY A 93 17.07 -4.58 -15.90
CA GLY A 93 17.81 -5.84 -15.71
C GLY A 93 19.05 -5.75 -14.81
N THR A 94 19.39 -4.57 -14.28
CA THR A 94 20.53 -4.39 -13.37
C THR A 94 20.07 -4.31 -11.93
N SER A 95 20.56 -5.18 -11.06
CA SER A 95 20.22 -5.13 -9.63
C SER A 95 20.67 -3.82 -8.97
N LYS A 96 19.80 -3.29 -8.12
CA LYS A 96 19.99 -2.09 -7.31
C LYS A 96 19.75 -2.42 -5.84
N THR A 97 20.25 -1.55 -4.97
CA THR A 97 19.98 -1.63 -3.53
C THR A 97 19.29 -0.35 -3.12
N LYS A 98 17.96 -0.33 -3.27
CA LYS A 98 17.11 0.84 -2.99
C LYS A 98 15.78 0.41 -2.38
N VAL A 99 15.19 1.27 -1.58
CA VAL A 99 13.87 1.05 -0.98
C VAL A 99 13.14 2.37 -0.83
N THR A 100 11.88 2.40 -1.23
CA THR A 100 10.96 3.51 -0.96
C THR A 100 10.22 3.24 0.35
N VAL A 101 10.39 4.11 1.33
CA VAL A 101 9.64 4.06 2.59
C VAL A 101 8.37 4.89 2.43
N VAL A 102 7.23 4.26 2.71
CA VAL A 102 5.92 4.94 2.73
C VAL A 102 5.41 5.04 4.18
N PRO A 103 4.81 6.16 4.58
CA PRO A 103 4.35 6.37 5.95
C PRO A 103 2.99 5.70 6.25
N SER A 104 2.48 4.86 5.35
CA SER A 104 1.14 4.27 5.38
C SER A 104 1.23 2.74 5.24
N PRO A 105 0.30 1.98 5.86
CA PRO A 105 0.14 0.54 5.63
C PRO A 105 -0.48 0.20 4.27
N SER A 106 -0.84 1.20 3.48
CA SER A 106 -1.44 1.04 2.16
C SER A 106 -0.75 1.92 1.13
N LEU A 107 -0.70 1.39 -0.10
CA LEU A 107 -0.35 2.13 -1.30
C LEU A 107 -1.65 2.64 -1.91
N THR A 108 -1.98 3.88 -1.58
CA THR A 108 -3.17 4.56 -2.11
C THR A 108 -2.76 5.54 -3.20
N THR A 109 -3.42 5.47 -4.34
CA THR A 109 -3.15 6.41 -5.41
C THR A 109 -3.66 7.81 -5.11
N GLY A 110 -3.12 8.81 -5.82
CA GLY A 110 -3.86 10.05 -6.05
C GLY A 110 -5.18 9.80 -6.79
N THR A 111 -5.99 10.85 -6.96
CA THR A 111 -7.21 10.79 -7.77
C THR A 111 -6.85 10.43 -9.21
N LEU A 112 -7.43 9.34 -9.71
CA LEU A 112 -7.23 8.84 -11.06
C LEU A 112 -8.33 9.34 -11.99
N PHE A 113 -7.94 9.67 -13.22
CA PHE A 113 -8.82 10.10 -14.30
C PHE A 113 -8.66 9.20 -15.51
N ASP A 114 -9.69 9.15 -16.35
CA ASP A 114 -9.67 8.46 -17.65
C ASP A 114 -9.39 9.47 -18.77
N ALA A 115 -8.21 9.38 -19.39
CA ALA A 115 -7.76 10.28 -20.46
C ALA A 115 -8.69 10.31 -21.68
N SER A 116 -9.49 9.26 -21.90
CA SER A 116 -10.44 9.21 -23.03
C SER A 116 -11.70 10.04 -22.80
N THR A 117 -12.06 10.28 -21.53
CA THR A 117 -13.30 11.00 -21.16
C THR A 117 -13.07 12.27 -20.34
N SER A 118 -11.86 12.46 -19.81
CA SER A 118 -11.50 13.52 -18.86
C SER A 118 -12.29 13.49 -17.54
N ASN A 119 -12.97 12.37 -17.24
CA ASN A 119 -13.69 12.15 -15.99
C ASN A 119 -12.85 11.30 -15.02
N GLY A 120 -13.34 11.13 -13.79
CA GLY A 120 -12.78 10.17 -12.84
C GLY A 120 -12.71 8.77 -13.44
N ALA A 121 -11.63 8.05 -13.14
CA ALA A 121 -11.45 6.68 -13.61
C ALA A 121 -12.54 5.76 -13.03
N THR A 122 -12.79 4.64 -13.71
CA THR A 122 -13.66 3.57 -13.20
C THR A 122 -12.90 2.26 -13.23
N THR A 123 -13.42 1.21 -12.59
CA THR A 123 -12.84 -0.13 -12.68
C THR A 123 -12.73 -0.65 -14.12
N SER A 124 -13.53 -0.12 -15.05
CA SER A 124 -13.46 -0.47 -16.47
C SER A 124 -12.41 0.32 -17.28
N THR A 125 -11.82 1.38 -16.71
CA THR A 125 -10.79 2.17 -17.38
C THR A 125 -9.54 1.31 -17.60
N THR A 126 -9.02 1.33 -18.83
CA THR A 126 -7.79 0.64 -19.20
C THR A 126 -6.59 1.30 -18.54
N LEU A 127 -5.58 0.52 -18.15
CA LEU A 127 -4.39 1.05 -17.47
C LEU A 127 -3.69 2.14 -18.29
N LEU A 128 -3.58 1.96 -19.62
CA LEU A 128 -3.02 2.96 -20.53
C LEU A 128 -3.78 4.30 -20.57
N ASN A 129 -5.05 4.35 -20.15
CA ASN A 129 -5.83 5.58 -20.12
C ASN A 129 -5.83 6.24 -18.74
N LEU A 130 -5.19 5.66 -17.73
CA LEU A 130 -5.09 6.26 -16.41
C LEU A 130 -4.13 7.46 -16.43
N THR A 131 -4.60 8.53 -15.80
CA THR A 131 -3.86 9.78 -15.60
C THR A 131 -4.13 10.32 -14.20
N ASP A 132 -3.21 11.11 -13.67
CA ASP A 132 -3.28 11.80 -12.38
C ASP A 132 -4.01 13.16 -12.46
N SER A 133 -4.42 13.56 -13.67
CA SER A 133 -5.18 14.78 -13.91
C SER A 133 -6.27 14.61 -14.98
N SER A 134 -7.35 15.38 -14.87
CA SER A 134 -8.47 15.37 -15.84
C SER A 134 -8.07 15.84 -17.24
N SER A 135 -6.95 16.56 -17.36
CA SER A 135 -6.35 17.01 -18.62
C SER A 135 -5.14 16.18 -19.06
N GLY A 136 -4.79 15.12 -18.33
CA GLY A 136 -3.64 14.30 -18.67
C GLY A 136 -3.91 13.42 -19.89
N SER A 137 -2.84 12.82 -20.40
CA SER A 137 -2.86 12.07 -21.65
C SER A 137 -2.87 10.57 -21.39
N ALA A 138 -3.28 9.79 -22.40
CA ALA A 138 -3.02 8.36 -22.38
C ALA A 138 -1.51 8.10 -22.34
N ASN A 139 -1.13 6.97 -21.78
CA ASN A 139 0.24 6.52 -21.55
C ASN A 139 1.02 7.30 -20.48
N ASP A 140 0.33 8.13 -19.71
CA ASP A 140 0.97 9.04 -18.77
C ASP A 140 1.38 8.35 -17.47
N ILE A 141 0.52 7.49 -16.93
CA ILE A 141 0.87 6.62 -15.80
C ILE A 141 1.45 5.30 -16.29
N PHE A 142 0.69 4.54 -17.07
CA PHE A 142 1.12 3.26 -17.64
C PHE A 142 1.38 3.43 -19.11
N ALA A 143 2.54 3.00 -19.61
CA ALA A 143 2.78 2.81 -21.04
C ALA A 143 3.27 1.38 -21.26
N GLY A 144 3.13 0.89 -22.49
CA GLY A 144 3.57 -0.44 -22.86
C GLY A 144 2.79 -0.93 -24.07
N ASP A 145 3.21 -2.06 -24.59
CA ASP A 145 2.48 -2.78 -25.61
C ASP A 145 2.17 -4.22 -25.18
N THR A 146 2.10 -5.13 -26.15
CA THR A 146 1.55 -6.47 -25.92
C THR A 146 2.54 -7.30 -25.12
N ASP A 147 2.04 -8.02 -24.12
CA ASP A 147 2.81 -8.91 -23.25
C ASP A 147 3.78 -8.19 -22.27
N ASP A 148 3.71 -6.86 -22.15
CA ASP A 148 4.33 -6.13 -21.04
C ASP A 148 3.59 -6.44 -19.74
N LYS A 149 4.33 -6.86 -18.72
CA LYS A 149 3.76 -7.38 -17.47
C LYS A 149 3.98 -6.46 -16.29
N LEU A 150 2.96 -6.40 -15.42
CA LEU A 150 3.10 -5.90 -14.06
C LEU A 150 3.00 -7.06 -13.09
N SER A 151 4.01 -7.21 -12.24
CA SER A 151 4.10 -8.27 -11.25
C SER A 151 4.29 -7.67 -9.85
N ILE A 152 3.76 -8.36 -8.85
CA ILE A 152 3.88 -7.98 -7.44
C ILE A 152 4.57 -9.09 -6.66
N SER A 153 5.45 -8.73 -5.73
CA SER A 153 5.92 -9.64 -4.68
C SER A 153 5.73 -8.99 -3.30
N ILE A 154 5.68 -9.85 -2.28
CA ILE A 154 5.52 -9.46 -0.87
C ILE A 154 6.76 -9.93 -0.12
N ASP A 155 7.37 -9.06 0.68
CA ASP A 155 8.50 -9.38 1.57
C ASP A 155 9.66 -10.12 0.87
N GLY A 156 10.07 -9.66 -0.31
CA GLY A 156 11.15 -10.30 -1.08
C GLY A 156 10.78 -11.65 -1.71
N GLY A 157 9.49 -12.02 -1.68
CA GLY A 157 8.97 -13.27 -2.20
C GLY A 157 9.01 -13.42 -3.72
N THR A 158 8.36 -14.45 -4.24
CA THR A 158 8.25 -14.67 -5.69
C THR A 158 7.33 -13.63 -6.32
N PHE A 159 7.74 -13.05 -7.45
CA PHE A 159 6.88 -12.18 -8.25
C PHE A 159 5.72 -12.96 -8.85
N ILE A 160 4.53 -12.37 -8.76
CA ILE A 160 3.27 -12.87 -9.28
C ILE A 160 2.78 -11.85 -10.30
N ASP A 161 2.60 -12.29 -11.55
CA ASP A 161 2.03 -11.45 -12.60
C ASP A 161 0.58 -11.12 -12.24
N VAL A 162 0.30 -9.83 -12.02
CA VAL A 162 -1.04 -9.28 -11.75
C VAL A 162 -1.63 -8.62 -12.99
N VAL A 163 -0.79 -8.32 -13.97
CA VAL A 163 -1.15 -7.93 -15.32
C VAL A 163 -0.21 -8.65 -16.27
N ASP A 164 -0.74 -9.48 -17.15
CA ASP A 164 0.05 -10.19 -18.18
C ASP A 164 0.26 -9.37 -19.46
N ASP A 165 -0.57 -8.35 -19.68
CA ASP A 165 -0.53 -7.46 -20.85
C ASP A 165 -1.08 -6.08 -20.48
N ILE A 166 -0.18 -5.12 -20.24
CA ILE A 166 -0.52 -3.74 -19.87
C ILE A 166 -1.36 -3.05 -20.96
N SER A 167 -1.19 -3.42 -22.24
CA SER A 167 -1.87 -2.75 -23.35
C SER A 167 -3.38 -2.95 -23.39
N THR A 168 -3.87 -4.03 -22.77
CA THR A 168 -5.30 -4.39 -22.74
C THR A 168 -5.90 -4.40 -21.34
N ALA A 169 -5.07 -4.42 -20.28
CA ALA A 169 -5.54 -4.51 -18.91
C ALA A 169 -6.35 -3.30 -18.45
N THR A 170 -7.27 -3.55 -17.52
CA THR A 170 -8.10 -2.55 -16.84
C THR A 170 -7.81 -2.51 -15.35
N LEU A 171 -8.30 -1.48 -14.66
CA LEU A 171 -8.30 -1.45 -13.19
C LEU A 171 -8.95 -2.70 -12.58
N SER A 172 -10.06 -3.18 -13.13
CA SER A 172 -10.70 -4.42 -12.69
C SER A 172 -9.77 -5.61 -12.85
N THR A 173 -9.05 -5.70 -13.98
CA THR A 173 -8.11 -6.81 -14.22
C THR A 173 -7.04 -6.85 -13.13
N LEU A 174 -6.44 -5.70 -12.79
CA LEU A 174 -5.45 -5.58 -11.72
C LEU A 174 -6.04 -5.95 -10.34
N ILE A 175 -7.20 -5.39 -10.01
CA ILE A 175 -7.87 -5.61 -8.71
C ILE A 175 -8.24 -7.09 -8.55
N ASP A 176 -8.83 -7.69 -9.58
CA ASP A 176 -9.26 -9.08 -9.58
C ASP A 176 -8.05 -10.03 -9.52
N ALA A 177 -6.96 -9.70 -10.22
CA ALA A 177 -5.74 -10.49 -10.18
C ALA A 177 -5.12 -10.50 -8.77
N ILE A 178 -5.14 -9.39 -8.05
CA ILE A 178 -4.66 -9.32 -6.65
C ILE A 178 -5.61 -10.10 -5.72
N ASN A 179 -6.91 -9.79 -5.76
CA ASN A 179 -7.88 -10.31 -4.79
C ASN A 179 -8.25 -11.78 -4.98
N ASN A 180 -8.07 -12.33 -6.19
CA ASN A 180 -8.38 -13.74 -6.48
C ASN A 180 -7.13 -14.62 -6.56
N ASN A 181 -5.93 -14.07 -6.41
CA ASN A 181 -4.70 -14.85 -6.37
C ASN A 181 -4.47 -15.46 -4.99
N GLY A 182 -4.31 -16.77 -4.90
CA GLY A 182 -4.20 -17.50 -3.63
C GLY A 182 -2.93 -17.25 -2.81
N SER A 183 -1.94 -16.52 -3.34
CA SER A 183 -0.75 -16.11 -2.60
C SER A 183 -0.78 -14.63 -2.20
N LEU A 184 -1.49 -13.79 -2.96
CA LEU A 184 -1.63 -12.36 -2.66
C LEU A 184 -2.84 -12.09 -1.77
N ASN A 185 -3.98 -12.75 -2.00
CA ASN A 185 -5.25 -12.42 -1.35
C ASN A 185 -5.34 -12.76 0.14
N THR A 186 -4.34 -13.44 0.69
CA THR A 186 -4.18 -13.64 2.14
C THR A 186 -3.22 -12.63 2.76
N LYS A 187 -2.59 -11.76 1.97
CA LYS A 187 -1.54 -10.83 2.40
C LYS A 187 -1.88 -9.38 2.09
N ILE A 188 -2.43 -9.12 0.92
CA ILE A 188 -2.87 -7.81 0.46
C ILE A 188 -4.27 -7.86 -0.15
N LYS A 189 -4.93 -6.71 -0.18
CA LYS A 189 -6.22 -6.50 -0.85
C LYS A 189 -6.16 -5.25 -1.70
N ALA A 190 -6.67 -5.36 -2.93
CA ALA A 190 -6.86 -4.23 -3.83
C ALA A 190 -8.32 -3.77 -3.81
N SER A 191 -8.55 -2.47 -3.85
CA SER A 191 -9.90 -1.90 -3.96
C SER A 191 -9.89 -0.58 -4.70
N PHE A 192 -11.03 -0.23 -5.31
CA PHE A 192 -11.21 1.06 -5.97
C PHE A 192 -12.34 1.83 -5.28
N ASP A 193 -12.03 3.03 -4.81
CA ASP A 193 -13.00 3.96 -4.26
C ASP A 193 -13.55 4.82 -5.40
N SER A 194 -14.82 4.61 -5.76
CA SER A 194 -15.49 5.35 -6.84
C SER A 194 -15.83 6.79 -6.48
N ASP A 195 -15.86 7.14 -5.21
CA ASP A 195 -16.18 8.51 -4.77
C ASP A 195 -14.93 9.40 -4.89
N ASN A 196 -13.76 8.84 -4.55
CA ASN A 196 -12.48 9.53 -4.61
C ASN A 196 -11.66 9.24 -5.88
N ASN A 197 -12.09 8.26 -6.69
CA ASN A 197 -11.37 7.70 -7.84
C ASN A 197 -9.95 7.24 -7.51
N THR A 198 -9.78 6.57 -6.37
CA THR A 198 -8.48 6.10 -5.90
C THR A 198 -8.40 4.58 -5.91
N LEU A 199 -7.24 4.05 -6.30
CA LEU A 199 -6.89 2.65 -6.12
C LEU A 199 -6.13 2.53 -4.80
N ASN A 200 -6.54 1.58 -3.96
CA ASN A 200 -5.87 1.25 -2.71
C ASN A 200 -5.40 -0.21 -2.76
N ILE A 201 -4.11 -0.43 -2.52
CA ILE A 201 -3.53 -1.75 -2.29
C ILE A 201 -3.03 -1.74 -0.84
N ARG A 202 -3.73 -2.46 0.02
CA ARG A 202 -3.47 -2.49 1.46
C ARG A 202 -3.04 -3.87 1.91
N ALA A 203 -2.09 -3.92 2.83
CA ALA A 203 -1.77 -5.14 3.54
C ALA A 203 -2.89 -5.52 4.54
N ILE A 204 -3.31 -6.78 4.49
CA ILE A 204 -4.36 -7.35 5.34
C ILE A 204 -3.81 -8.45 6.26
N ASP A 205 -2.50 -8.67 6.24
CA ASP A 205 -1.81 -9.61 7.12
C ASP A 205 -0.68 -8.87 7.82
N LYS A 206 -0.61 -9.08 9.14
CA LYS A 206 0.34 -8.42 10.02
C LYS A 206 1.81 -8.74 9.78
N THR A 207 2.12 -9.73 8.94
CA THR A 207 3.51 -10.07 8.58
C THR A 207 4.00 -9.34 7.35
N VAL A 208 3.15 -8.56 6.68
CA VAL A 208 3.53 -7.84 5.46
C VAL A 208 4.24 -6.56 5.86
N ASP A 209 5.53 -6.50 5.56
CA ASP A 209 6.37 -5.33 5.78
C ASP A 209 6.62 -4.57 4.47
N SER A 210 6.65 -5.28 3.33
CA SER A 210 6.94 -4.66 2.03
C SER A 210 6.13 -5.22 0.87
N VAL A 211 5.89 -4.36 -0.10
CA VAL A 211 5.29 -4.69 -1.41
C VAL A 211 6.24 -4.23 -2.50
N GLN A 212 6.57 -5.12 -3.43
CA GLN A 212 7.40 -4.76 -4.58
C GLN A 212 6.58 -4.80 -5.85
N PHE A 213 6.79 -3.80 -6.72
CA PHE A 213 6.27 -3.79 -8.08
C PHE A 213 7.41 -4.07 -9.04
N GLN A 214 7.16 -4.93 -10.03
CA GLN A 214 8.07 -5.18 -11.13
C GLN A 214 7.33 -5.02 -12.44
N LEU A 215 7.86 -4.16 -13.29
CA LEU A 215 7.57 -4.15 -14.71
C LEU A 215 8.52 -5.14 -15.39
N THR A 216 7.98 -6.03 -16.21
CA THR A 216 8.76 -6.91 -17.09
C THR A 216 8.36 -6.61 -18.52
N GLU A 217 9.33 -6.26 -19.35
CA GLU A 217 9.08 -6.09 -20.78
C GLU A 217 8.69 -7.39 -21.45
N ASP A 218 7.98 -7.23 -22.56
CA ASP A 218 7.79 -8.28 -23.53
C ASP A 218 9.12 -8.93 -23.98
N GLY A 219 8.99 -10.10 -24.60
CA GLY A 219 10.13 -10.78 -25.20
C GLY A 219 10.77 -9.96 -26.33
N SER A 220 11.76 -10.50 -27.04
CA SER A 220 12.39 -9.76 -28.14
C SER A 220 11.37 -9.28 -29.20
N GLY A 221 11.11 -7.97 -29.27
CA GLY A 221 10.11 -7.33 -30.13
C GLY A 221 10.52 -5.94 -30.63
N SER A 222 9.67 -5.30 -31.43
CA SER A 222 9.77 -3.90 -31.86
C SER A 222 8.55 -3.20 -31.28
N GLY A 223 8.72 -2.44 -30.20
CA GLY A 223 7.62 -2.06 -29.34
C GLY A 223 7.75 -0.70 -28.63
N THR A 224 6.70 -0.35 -27.88
CA THR A 224 6.71 0.77 -26.94
C THR A 224 7.20 0.27 -25.60
N ALA A 225 8.32 0.81 -25.11
CA ALA A 225 8.84 0.47 -23.78
C ALA A 225 7.74 0.54 -22.71
N GLY A 226 7.65 -0.51 -21.92
CA GLY A 226 6.83 -0.54 -20.72
C GLY A 226 7.23 0.56 -19.74
N LYS A 227 6.22 1.14 -19.10
CA LYS A 227 6.37 2.20 -18.11
C LYS A 227 5.28 2.11 -17.05
N VAL A 228 5.65 2.31 -15.79
CA VAL A 228 4.76 2.61 -14.67
C VAL A 228 5.29 3.82 -13.91
N ASP A 229 4.58 4.94 -14.00
CA ASP A 229 4.92 6.17 -13.29
C ASP A 229 4.36 6.14 -11.86
N LEU A 230 5.17 5.66 -10.92
CA LEU A 230 4.77 5.56 -9.51
C LEU A 230 4.68 6.95 -8.86
N GLN A 231 5.32 7.97 -9.44
CA GLN A 231 5.20 9.36 -8.98
C GLN A 231 3.79 9.87 -9.23
N LYS A 232 3.29 9.66 -10.46
CA LYS A 232 1.92 10.05 -10.85
C LYS A 232 0.84 9.20 -10.21
N LEU A 233 1.13 7.93 -9.93
CA LEU A 233 0.26 7.13 -9.08
C LEU A 233 0.15 7.73 -7.67
N GLY A 234 1.11 8.52 -7.20
CA GLY A 234 1.00 9.30 -5.96
C GLY A 234 1.49 8.57 -4.70
N PHE A 235 1.88 7.29 -4.79
CA PHE A 235 2.45 6.53 -3.68
C PHE A 235 3.95 6.22 -3.83
N GLY A 236 4.56 6.48 -4.99
CA GLY A 236 6.00 6.29 -5.20
C GLY A 236 6.75 7.55 -5.62
N ILE A 237 8.05 7.41 -5.82
CA ILE A 237 8.93 8.50 -6.28
C ILE A 237 9.69 8.18 -7.56
N ASN A 238 9.56 6.96 -8.09
CA ASN A 238 10.27 6.49 -9.27
C ASN A 238 9.33 6.26 -10.44
N ILE A 239 9.91 6.19 -11.63
CA ILE A 239 9.25 5.68 -12.82
C ILE A 239 9.88 4.33 -13.09
N LEU A 240 9.09 3.25 -13.03
CA LEU A 240 9.54 1.96 -13.54
C LEU A 240 9.49 2.06 -15.04
N GLN A 241 10.65 2.06 -15.67
CA GLN A 241 10.73 2.10 -17.11
C GLN A 241 11.85 1.17 -17.54
N SER A 242 11.57 0.39 -18.57
CA SER A 242 12.57 -0.38 -19.28
C SER A 242 13.27 0.48 -20.34
N SER A 243 14.42 0.02 -20.82
CA SER A 243 14.92 0.49 -22.11
C SER A 243 14.05 -0.08 -23.22
N ALA A 244 13.71 0.74 -24.22
CA ALA A 244 12.99 0.28 -25.40
C ALA A 244 13.66 -0.95 -26.05
N ASP A 245 12.83 -1.90 -26.50
CA ASP A 245 13.20 -3.17 -27.14
C ASP A 245 14.16 -4.05 -26.31
N GLY A 246 14.02 -4.02 -24.99
CA GLY A 246 14.83 -4.79 -24.05
C GLY A 246 14.22 -6.14 -23.71
N SER A 247 14.55 -7.19 -24.47
CA SER A 247 14.11 -8.59 -24.27
C SER A 247 14.01 -9.03 -22.79
N GLY A 248 12.79 -9.02 -22.22
CA GLY A 248 12.51 -9.48 -20.86
C GLY A 248 13.26 -8.71 -19.76
N LEU A 249 13.63 -7.45 -20.02
CA LEU A 249 14.23 -6.60 -18.99
C LEU A 249 13.21 -6.30 -17.91
N THR A 250 13.67 -6.34 -16.66
CA THR A 250 12.83 -6.01 -15.51
C THR A 250 13.27 -4.72 -14.86
N THR A 251 12.30 -3.92 -14.44
CA THR A 251 12.51 -2.75 -13.60
C THR A 251 11.56 -2.86 -12.41
N SER A 252 12.06 -2.72 -11.19
CA SER A 252 11.27 -2.89 -9.96
C SER A 252 11.55 -1.82 -8.91
N GLU A 253 10.57 -1.63 -8.04
CA GLU A 253 10.62 -0.80 -6.84
C GLU A 253 10.12 -1.59 -5.65
N SER A 254 10.76 -1.40 -4.50
CA SER A 254 10.33 -1.97 -3.22
C SER A 254 9.76 -0.87 -2.35
N PHE A 255 8.56 -1.10 -1.82
CA PHE A 255 7.89 -0.23 -0.87
C PHE A 255 7.92 -0.85 0.50
N ASP A 256 8.65 -0.24 1.43
CA ASP A 256 8.57 -0.54 2.86
C ASP A 256 7.36 0.18 3.44
N LEU A 257 6.39 -0.59 3.93
CA LEU A 257 5.14 -0.09 4.45
C LEU A 257 5.34 0.44 5.88
N GLY A 258 4.70 1.56 6.18
CA GLY A 258 4.86 2.21 7.48
C GLY A 258 4.41 1.31 8.64
N ALA A 259 5.14 1.39 9.77
CA ALA A 259 4.81 0.70 11.00
C ALA A 259 3.37 1.05 11.44
N GLY A 260 2.47 0.08 11.26
CA GLY A 260 1.03 0.31 11.35
C GLY A 260 0.23 -0.82 10.73
N VAL A 261 0.74 -1.50 9.69
CA VAL A 261 0.06 -2.64 9.05
C VAL A 261 -0.35 -3.69 10.08
N SER A 262 0.61 -4.17 10.89
CA SER A 262 0.37 -5.22 11.87
C SER A 262 -0.57 -4.82 13.00
N THR A 263 -0.47 -3.56 13.45
CA THR A 263 -1.34 -3.02 14.50
C THR A 263 -2.74 -2.72 13.96
N LEU A 264 -2.87 -2.10 12.78
CA LEU A 264 -4.17 -1.79 12.19
C LEU A 264 -4.92 -3.07 11.81
N VAL A 265 -4.28 -4.02 11.13
CA VAL A 265 -4.89 -5.32 10.81
C VAL A 265 -5.29 -6.05 12.10
N GLY A 266 -4.40 -6.07 13.12
CA GLY A 266 -4.75 -6.67 14.40
C GLY A 266 -5.94 -5.98 15.09
N LEU A 267 -6.04 -4.65 15.02
CA LEU A 267 -7.18 -3.90 15.56
C LEU A 267 -8.47 -4.12 14.74
N GLU A 268 -8.36 -4.28 13.42
CA GLU A 268 -9.48 -4.64 12.55
C GLU A 268 -10.01 -6.04 12.93
N GLU A 269 -9.13 -7.02 13.06
CA GLU A 269 -9.45 -8.39 13.50
C GLU A 269 -10.10 -8.39 14.89
N GLU A 270 -9.50 -7.70 15.87
CA GLU A 270 -10.04 -7.61 17.24
C GLU A 270 -11.43 -6.93 17.27
N TYR A 271 -11.65 -5.91 16.44
CA TYR A 271 -12.93 -5.23 16.34
C TYR A 271 -14.00 -6.12 15.71
N ASP A 272 -13.68 -6.81 14.61
CA ASP A 272 -14.60 -7.70 13.92
C ASP A 272 -14.94 -8.93 14.78
N ASP A 273 -13.97 -9.47 15.50
CA ASP A 273 -14.19 -10.53 16.50
C ASP A 273 -15.14 -10.06 17.61
N LEU A 274 -15.00 -8.80 18.07
CA LEU A 274 -15.91 -8.23 19.05
C LEU A 274 -17.33 -8.06 18.49
N LEU A 275 -17.48 -7.67 17.22
CA LEU A 275 -18.80 -7.64 16.56
C LEU A 275 -19.42 -9.04 16.51
N SER A 276 -18.64 -10.07 16.17
CA SER A 276 -19.12 -11.46 16.20
C SER A 276 -19.55 -11.87 17.61
N GLN A 277 -18.79 -11.51 18.64
CA GLN A 277 -19.16 -11.80 20.03
C GLN A 277 -20.44 -11.09 20.47
N ILE A 278 -20.69 -9.87 19.98
CA ILE A 278 -21.96 -9.16 20.20
C ILE A 278 -23.10 -9.94 19.55
N ASP A 279 -22.93 -10.38 18.31
CA ASP A 279 -23.95 -11.13 17.58
C ASP A 279 -24.23 -12.49 18.24
N ASP A 280 -23.20 -13.23 18.63
CA ASP A 280 -23.32 -14.50 19.34
C ASP A 280 -23.99 -14.33 20.70
N LEU A 281 -23.64 -13.29 21.47
CA LEU A 281 -24.29 -12.98 22.74
C LEU A 281 -25.78 -12.67 22.55
N VAL A 282 -26.13 -11.90 21.52
CA VAL A 282 -27.52 -11.62 21.17
C VAL A 282 -28.24 -12.90 20.80
N ASP A 283 -27.62 -13.77 20.01
CA ASP A 283 -28.17 -15.06 19.61
C ASP A 283 -28.44 -16.00 20.79
N ASP A 284 -27.53 -16.03 21.77
CA ASP A 284 -27.61 -16.91 22.94
C ASP A 284 -28.51 -16.39 24.08
N SER A 285 -28.97 -15.14 24.02
CA SER A 285 -29.71 -14.47 25.11
C SER A 285 -31.22 -14.80 25.17
N GLU A 286 -31.60 -16.01 24.78
CA GLU A 286 -32.99 -16.47 24.76
C GLU A 286 -33.51 -16.84 26.16
N PHE A 287 -34.76 -16.48 26.44
CA PHE A 287 -35.48 -16.89 27.65
C PHE A 287 -36.87 -17.39 27.26
N GLU A 288 -37.17 -18.66 27.55
CA GLU A 288 -38.47 -19.29 27.25
C GLU A 288 -38.87 -19.13 25.76
N ASP A 289 -37.93 -19.42 24.87
CA ASP A 289 -38.08 -19.28 23.41
C ASP A 289 -38.35 -17.83 22.92
N ILE A 290 -38.06 -16.82 23.76
CA ILE A 290 -38.18 -15.39 23.43
C ILE A 290 -36.82 -14.70 23.57
N ASN A 291 -36.41 -13.97 22.55
CA ASN A 291 -35.15 -13.22 22.53
C ASN A 291 -35.39 -11.71 22.46
N LEU A 292 -35.35 -11.06 23.63
CA LEU A 292 -35.51 -9.61 23.76
C LEU A 292 -34.43 -8.82 23.01
N LEU A 293 -33.23 -9.39 22.81
CA LEU A 293 -32.11 -8.71 22.15
C LEU A 293 -32.16 -8.84 20.61
N LYS A 294 -33.03 -9.71 20.10
CA LYS A 294 -33.38 -9.79 18.67
C LYS A 294 -34.56 -8.90 18.28
N GLY A 295 -35.19 -8.23 19.24
CA GLY A 295 -36.38 -7.41 19.01
C GLY A 295 -37.70 -8.14 19.27
N GLU A 296 -37.69 -9.29 19.95
CA GLU A 296 -38.92 -9.98 20.34
C GLU A 296 -39.47 -9.43 21.66
N ASP A 297 -40.79 -9.42 21.80
CA ASP A 297 -41.45 -8.91 23.00
C ASP A 297 -41.81 -10.04 23.96
N LEU A 298 -41.50 -9.88 25.25
CA LEU A 298 -41.93 -10.79 26.30
C LEU A 298 -43.22 -10.30 26.96
N VAL A 299 -44.31 -11.06 26.83
CA VAL A 299 -45.57 -10.79 27.54
C VAL A 299 -45.62 -11.57 28.84
N SER A 300 -45.41 -10.88 29.96
CA SER A 300 -45.56 -11.45 31.30
C SER A 300 -47.00 -11.37 31.77
N ILE A 301 -47.60 -12.50 32.14
CA ILE A 301 -48.97 -12.60 32.65
C ILE A 301 -48.93 -12.80 34.16
N PHE A 302 -49.59 -11.91 34.91
CA PHE A 302 -49.60 -11.93 36.39
C PHE A 302 -50.83 -12.58 37.01
N ASN A 303 -51.83 -12.98 36.21
CA ASN A 303 -53.03 -13.65 36.71
C ASN A 303 -53.51 -14.78 35.79
N GLU A 304 -54.26 -15.72 36.36
CA GLU A 304 -54.74 -16.91 35.64
C GLU A 304 -55.73 -16.57 34.51
N THR A 305 -56.36 -15.40 34.56
CA THR A 305 -57.31 -14.94 33.54
C THR A 305 -56.68 -14.22 32.36
N GLY A 306 -55.36 -13.96 32.38
CA GLY A 306 -54.67 -13.24 31.31
C GLY A 306 -54.98 -11.75 31.20
N THR A 307 -55.63 -11.16 32.21
CA THR A 307 -56.11 -9.76 32.17
C THR A 307 -55.13 -8.75 32.78
N SER A 308 -54.13 -9.24 33.52
CA SER A 308 -53.06 -8.44 34.10
C SER A 308 -51.75 -8.84 33.44
N THR A 309 -51.25 -8.00 32.54
CA THR A 309 -50.06 -8.27 31.73
C THR A 309 -49.08 -7.11 31.75
N LEU A 310 -47.78 -7.41 31.60
CA LEU A 310 -46.72 -6.46 31.26
C LEU A 310 -46.02 -6.97 30.00
N THR A 311 -46.00 -6.15 28.96
CA THR A 311 -45.15 -6.39 27.80
C THR A 311 -43.81 -5.71 28.04
N THR A 312 -42.74 -6.51 28.05
CA THR A 312 -41.37 -6.02 27.96
C THR A 312 -41.00 -6.02 26.49
N THR A 313 -40.77 -4.84 25.94
CA THR A 313 -40.40 -4.68 24.53
C THR A 313 -38.95 -5.05 24.31
N GLY A 314 -38.69 -5.87 23.29
CA GLY A 314 -37.35 -6.17 22.83
C GLY A 314 -36.82 -5.11 21.87
N GLU A 315 -35.50 -5.07 21.69
CA GLU A 315 -34.82 -4.22 20.71
C GLU A 315 -33.79 -5.07 19.98
N THR A 316 -33.53 -4.78 18.69
CA THR A 316 -32.47 -5.46 17.94
C THR A 316 -31.12 -4.86 18.30
N LEU A 317 -30.33 -5.55 19.12
CA LEU A 317 -29.06 -5.06 19.67
C LEU A 317 -27.82 -5.80 19.13
N ASN A 318 -27.96 -6.48 18.00
CA ASN A 318 -26.83 -7.05 17.25
C ASN A 318 -26.04 -5.97 16.48
N SER A 319 -24.91 -6.33 15.89
CA SER A 319 -24.03 -5.45 15.12
C SER A 319 -24.81 -4.60 14.10
N SER A 320 -25.71 -5.23 13.34
CA SER A 320 -26.58 -4.56 12.38
C SER A 320 -27.57 -3.59 13.04
N GLY A 321 -28.20 -3.97 14.15
CA GLY A 321 -29.15 -3.14 14.89
C GLY A 321 -28.49 -1.92 15.53
N LEU A 322 -27.22 -2.04 15.89
CA LEU A 322 -26.37 -0.96 16.40
C LEU A 322 -25.72 -0.11 15.29
N SER A 323 -25.97 -0.44 14.01
CA SER A 323 -25.35 0.23 12.85
C SER A 323 -23.82 0.16 12.86
N LEU A 324 -23.27 -0.96 13.34
CA LEU A 324 -21.84 -1.25 13.32
C LEU A 324 -21.54 -2.12 12.09
N SER A 325 -20.52 -1.74 11.33
CA SER A 325 -20.03 -2.47 10.16
C SER A 325 -18.61 -2.95 10.40
N ALA A 326 -18.18 -3.99 9.69
CA ALA A 326 -16.82 -4.51 9.75
C ALA A 326 -15.76 -3.40 9.60
N ALA A 327 -14.64 -3.55 10.29
CA ALA A 327 -13.59 -2.54 10.32
C ALA A 327 -12.95 -2.34 8.94
N ASN A 328 -12.65 -1.08 8.64
CA ASN A 328 -11.87 -0.67 7.48
C ASN A 328 -11.11 0.60 7.86
N PHE A 329 -10.04 0.43 8.63
CA PHE A 329 -9.28 1.53 9.22
C PHE A 329 -8.20 2.09 8.30
N GLY A 330 -8.07 1.58 7.06
CA GLY A 330 -7.11 2.08 6.06
C GLY A 330 -7.61 2.02 4.62
#